data_AF-J2JVS5-F1
#
_entry.id   AF-J2JVS5-F1
#
_cell.length_a   1.000
_cell.length_b   1.000
_cell.length_c   1.000
_cell.angle_alpha   90.00
_cell.angle_beta   90.00
_cell.angle_gamma   90.00
#
_symmetry.space_group_name_H-M   'P 1'
#
loop_
_entity.id
_entity.type
_entity.pdbx_description
1 polymer ?
#
loop_
_entity_poly.entity_id
_entity_poly.type
_entity_poly.pdbx_seq_one_letter_code
_entity_poly.pdbx_strand_id
1 'polypeptide(L)'
;MTEELDAAAAWDRLRDIRTTAGAHAAGMVADGDGGLRWGRPATPEAVELTARYLPLCLAGPRVAFAQLGQSLDGFIATRTGDADFVTGPEDRCHLHRLRALADAVLVGAGTAVADDPRLTVRACAGTNPVRVVLDPRGRVPLHSGVFTDGAAPTLWVVGPDVTPASRPVGVDVLVLPDAAAFAPERVLAALAARGLGRVLIEGGGVTVSRFLRDRALHRLYVTVAPVLLGDGVPGLRFPGTPVMREALRPPLRRALLGEDTLFELDLRPLAAPGGGAADEQDRGAGQARRESQHAVDHGGGEPLRRA
;
A
#
# COMPACT_ATOMS: atom_id res chain seq x y z
N MET A 1 41.52 0.74 5.48
CA MET A 1 40.50 0.71 4.41
C MET A 1 39.16 0.66 5.07
N THR A 2 38.30 1.65 4.88
CA THR A 2 36.94 1.63 5.41
C THR A 2 36.14 0.64 4.59
N GLU A 3 35.59 -0.38 5.24
CA GLU A 3 34.75 -1.40 4.60
C GLU A 3 33.53 -0.73 3.97
N GLU A 4 33.28 -1.02 2.69
CA GLU A 4 32.16 -0.50 1.92
C GLU A 4 30.84 -1.05 2.49
N LEU A 5 29.81 -0.21 2.55
CA LEU A 5 28.51 -0.64 3.04
C LEU A 5 27.78 -1.47 1.96
N ASP A 6 27.65 -2.77 2.20
CA ASP A 6 26.86 -3.65 1.35
C ASP A 6 25.33 -3.50 1.59
N ALA A 7 24.54 -4.17 0.74
CA ALA A 7 23.08 -4.10 0.80
C ALA A 7 22.49 -4.74 2.07
N ALA A 8 23.14 -5.75 2.66
CA ALA A 8 22.65 -6.41 3.87
C ALA A 8 22.81 -5.49 5.09
N ALA A 9 23.99 -4.90 5.24
CA ALA A 9 24.28 -3.94 6.30
C ALA A 9 23.49 -2.62 6.12
N ALA A 10 23.23 -2.19 4.89
CA ALA A 10 22.31 -1.08 4.62
C ALA A 10 20.88 -1.42 5.05
N TRP A 11 20.40 -2.62 4.73
CA TRP A 11 19.07 -3.10 5.13
C TRP A 11 18.91 -3.12 6.65
N ASP A 12 19.88 -3.67 7.37
CA ASP A 12 19.84 -3.74 8.83
C ASP A 12 19.70 -2.37 9.47
N ARG A 13 20.41 -1.37 8.96
CA ARG A 13 20.29 0.01 9.45
C ARG A 13 18.96 0.65 9.09
N LEU A 14 18.47 0.46 7.86
CA LEU A 14 17.20 1.02 7.40
C LEU A 14 16.02 0.56 8.25
N ARG A 15 16.05 -0.69 8.73
CA ARG A 15 15.01 -1.27 9.59
C ARG A 15 14.82 -0.52 10.90
N ASP A 16 15.82 0.19 11.39
CA ASP A 16 15.77 0.93 12.65
C ASP A 16 15.54 2.44 12.47
N ILE A 17 15.66 2.95 11.25
CA ILE A 17 15.44 4.37 10.95
C ILE A 17 13.93 4.68 10.98
N ARG A 18 13.55 5.61 11.85
CA ARG A 18 12.17 6.16 11.93
C ARG A 18 12.11 7.68 11.81
N THR A 19 13.24 8.36 11.97
CA THR A 19 13.35 9.83 11.96
C THR A 19 14.63 10.26 11.26
N THR A 20 14.70 11.52 10.84
CA THR A 20 15.92 12.10 10.27
C THR A 20 17.09 12.04 11.25
N ALA A 21 16.85 12.29 12.53
CA ALA A 21 17.87 12.11 13.58
C ALA A 21 18.36 10.66 13.67
N GLY A 22 17.45 9.68 13.57
CA GLY A 22 17.80 8.26 13.51
C GLY A 22 18.61 7.90 12.26
N ALA A 23 18.30 8.51 11.11
CA ALA A 23 19.09 8.33 9.89
C ALA A 23 20.53 8.88 10.05
N HIS A 24 20.69 10.04 10.67
CA HIS A 24 22.01 10.57 11.00
C HIS A 24 22.78 9.67 11.98
N ALA A 25 22.12 9.17 13.02
CA ALA A 25 22.70 8.21 13.95
C ALA A 25 23.12 6.90 13.26
N ALA A 26 22.40 6.47 12.22
CA ALA A 26 22.76 5.33 11.38
C ALA A 26 23.94 5.62 10.41
N GLY A 27 24.48 6.84 10.40
CA GLY A 27 25.61 7.25 9.57
C GLY A 27 25.21 7.81 8.20
N MET A 28 23.98 8.33 8.06
CA MET A 28 23.57 9.08 6.88
C MET A 28 23.87 10.58 7.04
N VAL A 29 24.18 11.23 5.92
CA VAL A 29 24.47 12.66 5.83
C VAL A 29 23.56 13.30 4.80
N ALA A 30 23.32 14.61 4.94
CA ALA A 30 22.59 15.37 3.92
C ALA A 30 23.33 15.31 2.58
N ASP A 31 22.59 15.14 1.50
CA ASP A 31 23.08 15.41 0.16
C ASP A 31 22.86 16.88 -0.23
N GLY A 32 23.36 17.29 -1.40
CA GLY A 32 23.24 18.67 -1.87
C GLY A 32 21.83 19.10 -2.26
N ASP A 33 20.90 18.16 -2.40
CA ASP A 33 19.55 18.36 -2.91
C ASP A 33 18.49 18.24 -1.79
N GLY A 34 18.92 18.20 -0.52
CA GLY A 34 18.05 18.09 0.64
C GLY A 34 17.59 16.66 0.97
N GLY A 35 18.14 15.66 0.29
CA GLY A 35 18.00 14.25 0.61
C GLY A 35 19.06 13.75 1.60
N LEU A 36 19.09 12.43 1.80
CA LEU A 36 20.05 11.76 2.68
C LEU A 36 20.76 10.63 1.93
N ARG A 37 22.06 10.51 2.15
CA ARG A 37 22.91 9.43 1.63
C ARG A 37 23.79 8.85 2.72
N TRP A 38 24.38 7.67 2.49
CA TRP A 38 25.38 7.14 3.41
C TRP A 38 26.61 8.05 3.46
N GLY A 39 27.11 8.34 4.66
CA GLY A 39 28.34 9.12 4.87
C GLY A 39 29.63 8.34 4.60
N ARG A 40 29.51 7.10 4.13
CA ARG A 40 30.61 6.20 3.77
C ARG A 40 30.35 5.59 2.39
N PRO A 41 31.37 5.08 1.68
CA PRO A 41 31.17 4.32 0.45
C PRO A 41 30.17 3.19 0.67
N ALA A 42 29.26 3.01 -0.29
CA ALA A 42 28.22 1.99 -0.28
C ALA A 42 28.08 1.42 -1.68
N THR A 43 27.83 0.12 -1.78
CA THR A 43 27.69 -0.54 -3.08
C THR A 43 26.47 0.01 -3.83
N PRO A 44 26.42 -0.12 -5.17
CA PRO A 44 25.26 0.30 -5.96
C PRO A 44 23.94 -0.27 -5.45
N GLU A 45 23.94 -1.54 -5.04
CA GLU A 45 22.77 -2.23 -4.50
C GLU A 45 22.33 -1.64 -3.16
N ALA A 46 23.28 -1.26 -2.29
CA ALA A 46 22.99 -0.60 -1.03
C ALA A 46 22.37 0.79 -1.24
N VAL A 47 22.88 1.54 -2.22
CA VAL A 47 22.34 2.86 -2.61
C VAL A 47 20.92 2.72 -3.16
N GLU A 48 20.69 1.77 -4.07
CA GLU A 48 19.37 1.52 -4.66
C GLU A 48 18.35 1.07 -3.60
N LEU A 49 18.74 0.14 -2.72
CA LEU A 49 17.93 -0.31 -1.59
C LEU A 49 17.54 0.88 -0.69
N THR A 50 18.50 1.73 -0.36
CA THR A 50 18.29 2.91 0.48
C THR A 50 17.35 3.89 -0.18
N ALA A 51 17.57 4.21 -1.46
CA ALA A 51 16.69 5.08 -2.21
C ALA A 51 15.25 4.53 -2.26
N ARG A 52 15.08 3.22 -2.32
CA ARG A 52 13.75 2.57 -2.36
C ARG A 52 13.01 2.70 -1.03
N TYR A 53 13.64 2.39 0.11
CA TYR A 53 12.93 2.26 1.38
C TYR A 53 13.04 3.45 2.33
N LEU A 54 14.08 4.28 2.23
CA LEU A 54 14.26 5.42 3.12
C LEU A 54 13.04 6.37 3.18
N PRO A 55 12.34 6.68 2.06
CA PRO A 55 11.13 7.51 2.11
C PRO A 55 10.00 6.93 2.96
N LEU A 56 9.92 5.59 3.09
CA LEU A 56 8.97 4.91 3.97
C LEU A 56 9.49 4.85 5.41
N CYS A 57 10.79 4.66 5.62
CA CYS A 57 11.41 4.76 6.95
C CYS A 57 11.12 6.11 7.60
N LEU A 58 11.22 7.19 6.82
CA LEU A 58 11.03 8.59 7.26
C LEU A 58 9.58 9.11 7.12
N ALA A 59 8.61 8.26 6.78
CA ALA A 59 7.22 8.68 6.61
C ALA A 59 6.51 9.08 7.91
N GLY A 60 7.19 8.93 9.05
CA GLY A 60 6.65 9.23 10.38
C GLY A 60 5.99 8.02 11.05
N PRO A 61 5.40 8.22 12.25
CA PRO A 61 4.85 7.14 13.06
C PRO A 61 3.46 6.69 12.62
N ARG A 62 2.78 7.46 11.77
CA ARG A 62 1.45 7.15 11.24
C ARG A 62 1.50 7.17 9.73
N VAL A 63 1.54 6.00 9.12
CA VAL A 63 1.62 5.84 7.67
C VAL A 63 0.88 4.57 7.28
N ALA A 64 -0.03 4.72 6.33
CA ALA A 64 -0.71 3.60 5.67
C ALA A 64 -0.16 3.48 4.26
N PHE A 65 0.29 2.29 3.89
CA PHE A 65 0.84 2.01 2.58
C PHE A 65 0.34 0.66 2.09
N ALA A 66 0.24 0.47 0.79
CA ALA A 66 -0.28 -0.78 0.22
C ALA A 66 0.66 -1.34 -0.83
N GLN A 67 0.68 -2.65 -1.00
CA GLN A 67 1.32 -3.31 -2.13
C GLN A 67 0.30 -4.16 -2.90
N LEU A 68 0.38 -4.12 -4.23
CA LEU A 68 -0.40 -4.95 -5.14
C LEU A 68 0.49 -5.44 -6.29
N GLY A 69 0.60 -6.75 -6.47
CA GLY A 69 1.20 -7.36 -7.65
C GLY A 69 0.13 -7.73 -8.66
N GLN A 70 0.31 -7.35 -9.93
CA GLN A 70 -0.63 -7.63 -11.02
C GLN A 70 0.08 -8.05 -12.31
N SER A 71 -0.68 -8.70 -13.19
CA SER A 71 -0.31 -8.96 -14.57
C SER A 71 -0.24 -7.67 -15.39
N LEU A 72 0.36 -7.73 -16.57
CA LEU A 72 0.51 -6.60 -17.49
C LEU A 72 -0.85 -6.03 -17.94
N ASP A 73 -1.87 -6.89 -18.01
CA ASP A 73 -3.26 -6.54 -18.31
C ASP A 73 -4.11 -6.20 -17.07
N GLY A 74 -3.50 -6.06 -15.89
CA GLY A 74 -4.11 -5.43 -14.71
C GLY A 74 -4.88 -6.37 -13.78
N PHE A 75 -4.58 -7.67 -13.79
CA PHE A 75 -5.24 -8.69 -12.98
C PHE A 75 -4.32 -9.26 -11.89
N ILE A 76 -4.87 -9.54 -10.72
CA ILE A 76 -4.14 -10.01 -9.53
C ILE A 76 -4.31 -11.51 -9.27
N ALA A 77 -5.18 -12.15 -10.03
CA ALA A 77 -5.43 -13.59 -10.00
C ALA A 77 -6.07 -14.01 -11.32
N THR A 78 -6.01 -15.30 -11.65
CA THR A 78 -6.79 -15.89 -12.75
C THR A 78 -8.30 -15.78 -12.47
N ARG A 79 -9.15 -16.12 -13.44
CA ARG A 79 -10.61 -16.12 -13.27
C ARG A 79 -11.11 -17.01 -12.14
N THR A 80 -10.36 -18.07 -11.81
CA THR A 80 -10.68 -19.01 -10.74
C THR A 80 -10.17 -18.54 -9.37
N GLY A 81 -9.49 -17.39 -9.32
CA GLY A 81 -8.91 -16.84 -8.11
C GLY A 81 -7.51 -17.35 -7.78
N ASP A 82 -6.86 -18.09 -8.69
CA ASP A 82 -5.47 -18.52 -8.48
C ASP A 82 -4.51 -17.35 -8.63
N ALA A 83 -3.71 -17.10 -7.60
CA ALA A 83 -2.82 -15.95 -7.47
C ALA A 83 -1.38 -16.33 -7.10
N ASP A 84 -0.99 -17.62 -7.15
CA ASP A 84 0.28 -18.14 -6.61
C ASP A 84 1.31 -18.49 -7.72
N PHE A 85 2.25 -17.63 -8.12
CA PHE A 85 2.37 -16.20 -7.86
C PHE A 85 2.25 -15.43 -9.18
N VAL A 86 1.59 -14.26 -9.16
CA VAL A 86 1.59 -13.34 -10.31
C VAL A 86 2.95 -12.68 -10.50
N THR A 87 3.64 -12.32 -9.41
CA THR A 87 4.94 -11.60 -9.42
C THR A 87 6.13 -12.50 -9.08
N GLY A 88 7.32 -12.04 -9.46
CA GLY A 88 8.59 -12.74 -9.32
C GLY A 88 9.18 -12.75 -7.91
N PRO A 89 10.29 -13.49 -7.71
CA PRO A 89 10.98 -13.60 -6.41
C PRO A 89 11.46 -12.25 -5.85
N GLU A 90 11.88 -11.32 -6.70
CA GLU A 90 12.36 -10.00 -6.29
C GLU A 90 11.24 -9.14 -5.71
N ASP A 91 10.04 -9.18 -6.30
CA ASP A 91 8.84 -8.53 -5.74
C ASP A 91 8.38 -9.18 -4.44
N ARG A 92 8.46 -10.51 -4.34
CA ARG A 92 8.18 -11.20 -3.07
C ARG A 92 9.19 -10.77 -1.99
N CYS A 93 10.46 -10.60 -2.33
CA CYS A 93 11.46 -10.04 -1.42
C CYS A 93 11.12 -8.59 -1.04
N HIS A 94 10.65 -7.77 -1.99
CA HIS A 94 10.15 -6.43 -1.73
C HIS A 94 8.97 -6.41 -0.75
N LEU A 95 7.97 -7.28 -0.93
CA LEU A 95 6.83 -7.43 -0.02
C LEU A 95 7.29 -7.78 1.40
N HIS A 96 8.23 -8.71 1.52
CA HIS A 96 8.78 -9.08 2.82
C HIS A 96 9.54 -7.94 3.51
N ARG A 97 10.23 -7.08 2.74
CA ARG A 97 10.85 -5.86 3.26
C ARG A 97 9.80 -4.83 3.69
N LEU A 98 8.70 -4.68 2.95
CA LEU A 98 7.58 -3.82 3.37
C LEU A 98 6.94 -4.31 4.67
N ARG A 99 6.73 -5.63 4.81
CA ARG A 99 6.26 -6.25 6.07
C ARG A 99 7.20 -5.96 7.24
N ALA A 100 8.51 -6.06 7.02
CA ALA A 100 9.52 -5.77 8.05
C ALA A 100 9.58 -4.29 8.47
N LEU A 101 9.05 -3.38 7.65
CA LEU A 101 8.97 -1.93 7.94
C LEU A 101 7.59 -1.50 8.49
N ALA A 102 6.65 -2.43 8.59
CA ALA A 102 5.32 -2.21 9.13
C ALA A 102 5.25 -2.64 10.61
N ASP A 103 4.40 -1.96 11.37
CA ASP A 103 3.98 -2.41 12.69
C ASP A 103 2.85 -3.46 12.54
N ALA A 104 2.02 -3.30 11.51
CA ALA A 104 0.91 -4.21 11.21
C ALA A 104 0.77 -4.46 9.70
N VAL A 105 0.43 -5.70 9.34
CA VAL A 105 0.01 -6.09 8.01
C VAL A 105 -1.49 -6.41 8.05
N LEU A 106 -2.26 -5.73 7.20
CA LEU A 106 -3.71 -5.80 7.20
C LEU A 106 -4.21 -6.47 5.92
N VAL A 107 -5.09 -7.46 6.07
CA VAL A 107 -5.83 -8.07 4.96
C VAL A 107 -7.33 -8.07 5.25
N GLY A 108 -8.12 -8.11 4.18
CA GLY A 108 -9.56 -8.37 4.28
C GLY A 108 -9.85 -9.87 4.39
N ALA A 109 -11.00 -10.21 5.00
CA ALA A 109 -11.46 -11.59 5.12
C ALA A 109 -11.56 -12.37 3.80
N GLY A 110 -11.79 -11.68 2.66
CA GLY A 110 -11.80 -12.34 1.35
C GLY A 110 -10.46 -13.00 1.01
N THR A 111 -9.36 -12.26 1.17
CA THR A 111 -7.99 -12.77 0.99
C THR A 111 -7.65 -13.81 2.04
N ALA A 112 -8.01 -13.58 3.31
CA ALA A 112 -7.73 -14.57 4.35
C ALA A 112 -8.41 -15.93 4.07
N VAL A 113 -9.62 -15.93 3.52
CA VAL A 113 -10.34 -17.15 3.13
C VAL A 113 -9.76 -17.78 1.87
N ALA A 114 -9.43 -16.98 0.86
CA ALA A 114 -8.98 -17.49 -0.44
C ALA A 114 -7.54 -18.03 -0.40
N ASP A 115 -6.64 -17.33 0.29
CA ASP A 115 -5.20 -17.55 0.16
C ASP A 115 -4.56 -18.18 1.40
N ASP A 116 -5.30 -18.25 2.52
CA ASP A 116 -4.80 -18.60 3.86
C ASP A 116 -3.37 -18.08 4.15
N PRO A 117 -3.14 -16.75 4.03
CA PRO A 117 -1.79 -16.21 3.96
C PRO A 117 -1.11 -16.23 5.33
N ARG A 118 0.19 -16.55 5.33
CA ARG A 118 1.00 -16.52 6.57
C ARG A 118 1.26 -15.10 7.11
N LEU A 119 1.32 -14.09 6.23
CA LEU A 119 1.55 -12.68 6.56
C LEU A 119 2.80 -12.41 7.43
N THR A 120 3.89 -13.15 7.19
CA THR A 120 5.17 -13.07 7.93
C THR A 120 6.31 -12.58 7.05
N VAL A 121 7.43 -12.18 7.67
CA VAL A 121 8.72 -11.86 7.03
C VAL A 121 9.53 -13.15 6.88
N ARG A 122 9.93 -13.49 5.64
CA ARG A 122 10.60 -14.76 5.31
C ARG A 122 11.70 -14.66 4.26
N ALA A 123 11.64 -13.64 3.39
CA ALA A 123 12.60 -13.43 2.32
C ALA A 123 13.63 -12.31 2.60
N CYS A 124 13.67 -11.80 3.84
CA CYS A 124 14.67 -10.85 4.31
C CYS A 124 14.79 -10.90 5.84
N ALA A 125 15.81 -10.26 6.41
CA ALA A 125 15.89 -10.04 7.85
C ALA A 125 14.81 -9.05 8.31
N GLY A 126 14.24 -9.25 9.50
CA GLY A 126 13.24 -8.35 10.07
C GLY A 126 12.28 -9.05 11.02
N THR A 127 11.54 -8.27 11.80
CA THR A 127 10.51 -8.78 12.71
C THR A 127 9.19 -8.95 11.96
N ASN A 128 8.39 -9.94 12.37
CA ASN A 128 7.03 -10.07 11.84
C ASN A 128 6.15 -8.92 12.33
N PRO A 129 5.37 -8.27 11.44
CA PRO A 129 4.35 -7.32 11.86
C PRO A 129 3.18 -8.04 12.55
N VAL A 130 2.36 -7.29 13.29
CA VAL A 130 1.08 -7.80 13.78
C VAL A 130 0.17 -8.10 12.58
N ARG A 131 -0.41 -9.29 12.54
CA ARG A 131 -1.33 -9.72 11.49
C ARG A 131 -2.72 -9.20 11.81
N VAL A 132 -3.28 -8.35 10.97
CA VAL A 132 -4.61 -7.76 11.16
C VAL A 132 -5.56 -8.32 10.12
N VAL A 133 -6.62 -8.99 10.58
CA VAL A 133 -7.65 -9.57 9.71
C VAL A 133 -8.93 -8.77 9.87
N LEU A 134 -9.31 -7.99 8.84
CA LEU A 134 -10.60 -7.29 8.80
C LEU A 134 -11.71 -8.24 8.39
N ASP A 135 -12.53 -8.63 9.35
CA ASP A 135 -13.60 -9.61 9.16
C ASP A 135 -14.89 -9.20 9.88
N PRO A 136 -15.61 -8.18 9.36
CA PRO A 136 -16.80 -7.64 10.02
C PRO A 136 -17.88 -8.67 10.34
N ARG A 137 -17.90 -9.80 9.62
CA ARG A 137 -18.94 -10.84 9.69
C ARG A 137 -18.42 -12.19 10.20
N GLY A 138 -17.17 -12.27 10.67
CA GLY A 138 -16.61 -13.50 11.21
C GLY A 138 -16.55 -14.67 10.20
N ARG A 139 -16.23 -14.39 8.94
CA ARG A 139 -16.23 -15.37 7.84
C ARG A 139 -14.94 -16.19 7.73
N VAL A 140 -13.83 -15.71 8.30
CA VAL A 140 -12.55 -16.41 8.18
C VAL A 140 -12.59 -17.67 9.05
N PRO A 141 -12.33 -18.87 8.49
CA PRO A 141 -12.34 -20.10 9.28
C PRO A 141 -11.35 -20.02 10.44
N LEU A 142 -11.77 -20.44 11.64
CA LEU A 142 -10.93 -20.37 12.84
C LEU A 142 -9.72 -21.31 12.80
N HIS A 143 -9.70 -22.25 11.85
CA HIS A 143 -8.57 -23.15 11.59
C HIS A 143 -7.54 -22.58 10.59
N SER A 144 -7.82 -21.43 9.96
CA SER A 144 -6.88 -20.75 9.06
C SER A 144 -5.54 -20.50 9.74
N GLY A 145 -4.44 -20.65 9.00
CA GLY A 145 -3.08 -20.52 9.50
C GLY A 145 -2.82 -19.18 10.19
N VAL A 146 -3.43 -18.10 9.71
CA VAL A 146 -3.35 -16.76 10.33
C VAL A 146 -3.78 -16.72 11.81
N PHE A 147 -4.61 -17.67 12.24
CA PHE A 147 -5.09 -17.79 13.63
C PHE A 147 -4.42 -18.91 14.42
N THR A 148 -3.85 -19.91 13.77
CA THR A 148 -3.43 -21.16 14.44
C THR A 148 -1.94 -21.41 14.45
N ASP A 149 -1.17 -20.82 13.53
CA ASP A 149 0.25 -21.16 13.34
C ASP A 149 1.20 -20.59 14.41
N GLY A 150 0.74 -19.63 15.22
CA GLY A 150 1.54 -18.94 16.23
C GLY A 150 2.74 -18.16 15.69
N ALA A 151 2.83 -17.91 14.38
CA ALA A 151 4.05 -17.36 13.75
C ALA A 151 4.24 -15.85 13.98
N ALA A 152 3.17 -15.13 14.28
CA ALA A 152 3.17 -13.71 14.64
C ALA A 152 1.92 -13.37 15.46
N PRO A 153 1.94 -12.30 16.28
CA PRO A 153 0.73 -11.80 16.93
C PRO A 153 -0.37 -11.53 15.90
N THR A 154 -1.60 -11.93 16.21
CA THR A 154 -2.75 -11.74 15.34
C THR A 154 -3.83 -10.94 16.04
N LEU A 155 -4.34 -9.91 15.36
CA LEU A 155 -5.49 -9.12 15.74
C LEU A 155 -6.64 -9.38 14.75
N TRP A 156 -7.70 -10.01 15.24
CA TRP A 156 -8.92 -10.23 14.48
C TRP A 156 -9.91 -9.09 14.72
N VAL A 157 -10.27 -8.35 13.68
CA VAL A 157 -11.14 -7.17 13.77
C VAL A 157 -12.53 -7.52 13.25
N VAL A 158 -13.52 -7.53 14.14
CA VAL A 158 -14.86 -8.09 13.88
C VAL A 158 -15.96 -7.10 14.24
N GLY A 159 -17.17 -7.33 13.69
CA GLY A 159 -18.36 -6.55 14.02
C GLY A 159 -18.99 -6.97 15.35
N PRO A 160 -19.99 -6.22 15.86
CA PRO A 160 -20.58 -6.45 17.18
C PRO A 160 -21.34 -7.78 17.28
N ASP A 161 -21.86 -8.27 16.14
CA ASP A 161 -22.65 -9.50 16.05
C ASP A 161 -21.78 -10.78 16.04
N VAL A 162 -20.46 -10.62 15.90
CA VAL A 162 -19.53 -11.76 15.93
C VAL A 162 -19.26 -12.13 17.38
N THR A 163 -19.93 -13.19 17.84
CA THR A 163 -19.79 -13.65 19.22
C THR A 163 -18.37 -14.18 19.47
N PRO A 164 -17.66 -13.65 20.48
CA PRO A 164 -16.28 -14.07 20.77
C PRO A 164 -16.15 -15.45 21.45
N ALA A 165 -17.24 -16.21 21.59
CA ALA A 165 -17.23 -17.51 22.27
C ALA A 165 -16.34 -18.56 21.58
N SER A 166 -15.98 -18.36 20.31
CA SER A 166 -15.08 -19.20 19.53
C SER A 166 -13.76 -18.49 19.18
N ARG A 167 -13.24 -17.64 20.07
CA ARG A 167 -11.92 -17.01 19.89
C ARG A 167 -10.84 -18.07 19.67
N PRO A 168 -10.03 -17.98 18.61
CA PRO A 168 -8.82 -18.77 18.52
C PRO A 168 -7.91 -18.44 19.70
N VAL A 169 -7.32 -19.46 20.32
CA VAL A 169 -6.41 -19.27 21.46
C VAL A 169 -5.20 -18.46 20.98
N GLY A 170 -4.81 -17.43 21.74
CA GLY A 170 -3.66 -16.58 21.43
C GLY A 170 -3.90 -15.51 20.35
N VAL A 171 -5.16 -15.31 19.92
CA VAL A 171 -5.54 -14.24 18.98
C VAL A 171 -6.27 -13.13 19.73
N ASP A 172 -5.78 -11.90 19.58
CA ASP A 172 -6.46 -10.71 20.08
C ASP A 172 -7.68 -10.39 19.21
N VAL A 173 -8.78 -9.95 19.84
CA VAL A 173 -10.00 -9.58 19.12
C VAL A 173 -10.37 -8.13 19.38
N LEU A 174 -10.51 -7.37 18.31
CA LEU A 174 -11.05 -6.01 18.32
C LEU A 174 -12.48 -6.02 17.76
N VAL A 175 -13.45 -5.80 18.62
CA VAL A 175 -14.84 -5.61 18.22
C VAL A 175 -15.07 -4.14 17.89
N LEU A 176 -15.46 -3.85 16.65
CA LEU A 176 -15.88 -2.52 16.23
C LEU A 176 -17.41 -2.41 16.34
N PRO A 177 -17.95 -1.26 16.77
CA PRO A 177 -19.36 -1.14 17.16
C PRO A 177 -20.34 -1.19 15.99
N ASP A 178 -19.92 -0.81 14.78
CA ASP A 178 -20.80 -0.69 13.62
C ASP A 178 -20.00 -0.69 12.30
N ALA A 179 -20.72 -0.64 11.17
CA ALA A 179 -20.12 -0.59 9.84
C ALA A 179 -19.29 0.68 9.56
N ALA A 180 -19.64 1.81 10.18
CA ALA A 180 -18.91 3.07 10.00
C ALA A 180 -17.54 3.02 10.69
N ALA A 181 -17.42 2.30 11.80
CA ALA A 181 -16.14 2.06 12.48
C ALA A 181 -15.14 1.27 11.62
N PHE A 182 -15.61 0.52 10.62
CA PHE A 182 -14.73 -0.14 9.64
C PHE A 182 -14.21 0.79 8.54
N ALA A 183 -14.59 2.07 8.51
CA ALA A 183 -14.01 3.03 7.56
C ALA A 183 -12.47 3.03 7.68
N PRO A 184 -11.72 3.07 6.57
CA PRO A 184 -10.25 2.96 6.59
C PRO A 184 -9.56 3.85 7.62
N GLU A 185 -9.89 5.14 7.68
CA GLU A 185 -9.34 6.08 8.67
C GLU A 185 -9.65 5.69 10.12
N ARG A 186 -10.84 5.15 10.39
CA ARG A 186 -11.25 4.71 11.74
C ARG A 186 -10.50 3.43 12.15
N VAL A 187 -10.29 2.51 11.21
CA VAL A 187 -9.46 1.32 11.41
C VAL A 187 -8.01 1.73 11.70
N LEU A 188 -7.42 2.61 10.87
CA LEU A 188 -6.07 3.12 11.08
C LEU A 188 -5.92 3.82 12.42
N ALA A 189 -6.89 4.63 12.84
CA ALA A 189 -6.88 5.28 14.14
C ALA A 189 -6.95 4.27 15.30
N ALA A 190 -7.77 3.22 15.18
CA ALA A 190 -7.88 2.17 16.19
C ALA A 190 -6.60 1.32 16.30
N LEU A 191 -5.91 1.08 15.18
CA LEU A 191 -4.60 0.42 15.16
C LEU A 191 -3.52 1.33 15.77
N ALA A 192 -3.47 2.60 15.39
CA ALA A 192 -2.51 3.56 15.94
C ALA A 192 -2.66 3.73 17.46
N ALA A 193 -3.89 3.69 17.99
CA ALA A 193 -4.14 3.71 19.44
C ALA A 193 -3.57 2.50 20.19
N ARG A 194 -3.23 1.42 19.47
CA ARG A 194 -2.57 0.21 19.97
C ARG A 194 -1.06 0.20 19.70
N GLY A 195 -0.50 1.31 19.26
CA GLY A 195 0.91 1.40 18.86
C GLY A 195 1.20 0.84 17.46
N LEU A 196 0.17 0.50 16.68
CA LEU A 196 0.31 -0.02 15.32
C LEU A 196 0.05 1.11 14.30
N GLY A 197 1.02 2.00 14.15
CA GLY A 197 0.86 3.23 13.36
C GLY A 197 1.31 3.12 11.91
N ARG A 198 2.23 2.20 11.62
CA ARG A 198 2.74 1.90 10.27
C ARG A 198 2.02 0.66 9.76
N VAL A 199 1.01 0.85 8.91
CA VAL A 199 0.14 -0.23 8.46
C VAL A 199 0.39 -0.50 6.98
N LEU A 200 0.81 -1.73 6.68
CA LEU A 200 0.85 -2.26 5.33
C LEU A 200 -0.50 -2.90 5.02
N ILE A 201 -1.16 -2.46 3.96
CA ILE A 201 -2.40 -3.05 3.46
C ILE A 201 -2.02 -4.01 2.34
N GLU A 202 -2.20 -5.29 2.62
CA GLU A 202 -2.06 -6.37 1.65
C GLU A 202 -3.43 -6.96 1.32
N GLY A 203 -3.48 -7.80 0.29
CA GLY A 203 -4.58 -8.72 0.11
C GLY A 203 -5.82 -8.13 -0.54
N GLY A 204 -6.09 -8.63 -1.75
CA GLY A 204 -7.32 -8.47 -2.50
C GLY A 204 -7.52 -7.06 -3.04
N GLY A 205 -7.81 -6.99 -4.35
CA GLY A 205 -8.13 -5.73 -5.03
C GLY A 205 -9.18 -4.89 -4.30
N VAL A 206 -10.12 -5.53 -3.60
CA VAL A 206 -11.17 -4.88 -2.82
C VAL A 206 -10.63 -4.07 -1.63
N THR A 207 -9.73 -4.63 -0.81
CA THR A 207 -9.24 -3.96 0.41
C THR A 207 -8.38 -2.76 0.04
N VAL A 208 -7.41 -2.96 -0.85
CA VAL A 208 -6.53 -1.88 -1.33
C VAL A 208 -7.35 -0.79 -2.00
N SER A 209 -8.31 -1.15 -2.86
CA SER A 209 -9.16 -0.16 -3.53
C SER A 209 -10.05 0.62 -2.57
N ARG A 210 -10.51 -0.01 -1.48
CA ARG A 210 -11.28 0.68 -0.44
C ARG A 210 -10.45 1.77 0.24
N PHE A 211 -9.22 1.44 0.65
CA PHE A 211 -8.31 2.42 1.28
C PHE A 211 -7.90 3.52 0.30
N LEU A 212 -7.66 3.20 -0.96
CA LEU A 212 -7.37 4.18 -2.02
C LEU A 212 -8.54 5.14 -2.25
N ARG A 213 -9.76 4.59 -2.42
CA ARG A 213 -11.00 5.36 -2.62
C ARG A 213 -11.24 6.35 -1.49
N ASP A 214 -11.04 5.90 -0.25
CA ASP A 214 -11.30 6.70 0.94
C ASP A 214 -10.12 7.64 1.29
N ARG A 215 -9.11 7.76 0.40
CA ARG A 215 -7.90 8.58 0.55
C ARG A 215 -7.10 8.28 1.82
N ALA A 216 -7.15 7.02 2.27
CA ALA A 216 -6.50 6.53 3.48
C ALA A 216 -5.15 5.84 3.22
N LEU A 217 -4.56 6.07 2.04
CA LEU A 217 -3.22 5.60 1.69
C LEU A 217 -2.28 6.79 1.52
N HIS A 218 -1.07 6.64 2.05
CA HIS A 218 0.02 7.60 1.88
C HIS A 218 0.94 7.17 0.74
N ARG A 219 1.12 5.86 0.54
CA ARG A 219 1.90 5.28 -0.55
C ARG A 219 1.19 4.06 -1.12
N LEU A 220 1.34 3.83 -2.42
CA LEU A 220 0.85 2.64 -3.08
C LEU A 220 1.94 2.09 -4.00
N TYR A 221 2.33 0.85 -3.74
CA TYR A 221 3.27 0.08 -4.52
C TYR A 221 2.47 -0.84 -5.46
N VAL A 222 2.58 -0.63 -6.77
CA VAL A 222 1.98 -1.49 -7.79
C VAL A 222 3.10 -2.14 -8.58
N THR A 223 3.21 -3.45 -8.46
CA THR A 223 4.17 -4.23 -9.24
C THR A 223 3.45 -4.86 -10.43
N VAL A 224 4.01 -4.69 -11.62
CA VAL A 224 3.49 -5.25 -12.87
C VAL A 224 4.45 -6.31 -13.38
N ALA A 225 3.98 -7.55 -13.39
CA ALA A 225 4.70 -8.69 -13.96
C ALA A 225 4.44 -8.81 -15.47
N PRO A 226 5.40 -9.31 -16.27
CA PRO A 226 5.27 -9.46 -17.71
C PRO A 226 4.43 -10.69 -18.10
N VAL A 227 3.28 -10.88 -17.44
CA VAL A 227 2.32 -11.96 -17.70
C VAL A 227 0.99 -11.37 -18.18
N LEU A 228 0.25 -12.11 -19.01
CA LEU A 228 -1.10 -11.76 -19.47
C LEU A 228 -2.07 -12.84 -19.01
N LEU A 229 -3.15 -12.46 -18.33
CA LEU A 229 -4.15 -13.39 -17.80
C LEU A 229 -5.44 -13.44 -18.64
N GLY A 230 -5.73 -12.39 -19.41
CA GLY A 230 -6.95 -12.26 -20.21
C GLY A 230 -8.16 -11.90 -19.36
N ASP A 231 -8.78 -12.89 -18.70
CA ASP A 231 -10.00 -12.72 -17.91
C ASP A 231 -9.80 -13.01 -16.42
N GLY A 232 -8.94 -12.23 -15.77
CA GLY A 232 -8.59 -12.40 -14.36
C GLY A 232 -9.46 -11.62 -13.36
N VAL A 233 -9.09 -11.72 -12.08
CA VAL A 233 -9.59 -10.85 -11.02
C VAL A 233 -8.88 -9.50 -11.10
N PRO A 234 -9.58 -8.39 -11.32
CA PRO A 234 -8.95 -7.07 -11.50
C PRO A 234 -8.26 -6.57 -10.24
N GLY A 235 -7.13 -5.89 -10.42
CA GLY A 235 -6.36 -5.33 -9.31
C GLY A 235 -7.03 -4.17 -8.59
N LEU A 236 -6.93 -2.95 -9.11
CA LEU A 236 -7.58 -1.78 -8.52
C LEU A 236 -8.94 -1.53 -9.14
N ARG A 237 -9.98 -1.40 -8.30
CA ARG A 237 -11.34 -1.03 -8.69
C ARG A 237 -11.97 -0.10 -7.68
N PHE A 238 -12.14 1.16 -8.06
CA PHE A 238 -12.83 2.17 -7.26
C PHE A 238 -13.66 3.09 -8.18
N PRO A 239 -14.67 3.79 -7.65
CA PRO A 239 -15.40 4.81 -8.40
C PRO A 239 -14.42 5.93 -8.82
N GLY A 240 -14.06 5.94 -10.10
CA GLY A 240 -13.24 6.99 -10.70
C GLY A 240 -14.08 8.14 -11.25
N THR A 241 -13.40 9.15 -11.81
CA THR A 241 -14.05 10.19 -12.62
C THR A 241 -14.38 9.65 -14.02
N PRO A 242 -15.51 10.06 -14.63
CA PRO A 242 -15.76 9.79 -16.05
C PRO A 242 -14.86 10.63 -16.99
N VAL A 243 -14.09 11.59 -16.45
CA VAL A 243 -13.28 12.55 -17.22
C VAL A 243 -11.78 12.26 -17.03
N MET A 244 -11.09 11.83 -18.08
CA MET A 244 -9.67 11.41 -18.02
C MET A 244 -8.69 12.45 -17.46
N ARG A 245 -8.94 13.75 -17.68
CA ARG A 245 -8.08 14.83 -17.12
C ARG A 245 -8.23 15.00 -15.61
N GLU A 246 -9.34 14.55 -15.03
CA GLU A 246 -9.62 14.60 -13.60
C GLU A 246 -9.12 13.33 -12.87
N ALA A 247 -8.58 12.36 -13.61
CA ALA A 247 -8.06 11.12 -13.04
C ALA A 247 -6.91 11.42 -12.05
N LEU A 248 -6.75 10.56 -11.05
CA LEU A 248 -5.66 10.66 -10.08
C LEU A 248 -4.31 10.55 -10.79
N ARG A 249 -3.44 11.55 -10.58
CA ARG A 249 -2.07 11.61 -11.14
C ARG A 249 -1.04 11.90 -10.04
N PRO A 250 -0.86 10.99 -9.08
CA PRO A 250 0.11 11.19 -8.00
C PRO A 250 1.55 11.22 -8.54
N PRO A 251 2.49 11.87 -7.83
CA PRO A 251 3.91 11.69 -8.06
C PRO A 251 4.30 10.21 -8.04
N LEU A 252 5.22 9.85 -8.93
CA LEU A 252 5.54 8.46 -9.28
C LEU A 252 7.05 8.25 -9.25
N ARG A 253 7.49 7.15 -8.65
CA ARG A 253 8.83 6.57 -8.85
C ARG A 253 8.71 5.18 -9.46
N ARG A 254 9.67 4.81 -10.29
CA ARG A 254 9.71 3.49 -10.93
C ARG A 254 11.01 2.77 -10.61
N ALA A 255 10.96 1.46 -10.49
CA ALA A 255 12.13 0.60 -10.37
C ALA A 255 11.86 -0.77 -11.01
N LEU A 256 12.92 -1.49 -11.37
CA LEU A 256 12.83 -2.90 -11.73
C LEU A 256 12.97 -3.77 -10.48
N LEU A 257 12.29 -4.91 -10.48
CA LEU A 257 12.41 -5.98 -9.50
C LEU A 257 12.50 -7.30 -10.28
N GLY A 258 13.72 -7.65 -10.70
CA GLY A 258 13.91 -8.71 -11.68
C GLY A 258 13.23 -8.32 -13.01
N GLU A 259 12.35 -9.18 -13.50
CA GLU A 259 11.53 -8.94 -14.71
C GLU A 259 10.29 -8.06 -14.44
N ASP A 260 9.94 -7.83 -13.17
CA ASP A 260 8.78 -7.04 -12.80
C ASP A 260 9.09 -5.54 -12.77
N THR A 261 8.10 -4.71 -13.08
CA THR A 261 8.19 -3.25 -12.94
C THR A 261 7.41 -2.77 -11.73
N LEU A 262 8.10 -2.15 -10.76
CA LEU A 262 7.49 -1.51 -9.61
C LEU A 262 7.16 -0.04 -9.89
N PHE A 263 5.93 0.35 -9.61
CA PHE A 263 5.46 1.73 -9.56
C PHE A 263 5.16 2.11 -8.10
N GLU A 264 5.90 3.06 -7.55
CA GLU A 264 5.63 3.68 -6.25
C GLU A 264 4.88 5.01 -6.47
N LEU A 265 3.63 5.07 -6.02
CA LEU A 265 2.78 6.25 -6.09
C LEU A 265 2.76 6.94 -4.72
N ASP A 266 3.08 8.24 -4.69
CA ASP A 266 2.95 9.08 -3.50
C ASP A 266 1.55 9.66 -3.41
N LEU A 267 0.77 9.15 -2.46
CA LEU A 267 -0.64 9.50 -2.28
C LEU A 267 -0.85 10.47 -1.12
N ARG A 268 0.23 10.94 -0.48
CA ARG A 268 0.11 12.00 0.53
C ARG A 268 -0.58 13.19 -0.11
N PRO A 269 -1.50 13.85 0.60
CA PRO A 269 -2.12 15.04 0.06
C PRO A 269 -1.02 16.01 -0.33
N LEU A 270 -0.96 16.37 -1.61
CA LEU A 270 -0.27 17.58 -2.04
C LEU A 270 -0.87 18.68 -1.17
N ALA A 271 -0.08 19.27 -0.28
CA ALA A 271 -0.55 20.40 0.51
C ALA A 271 -1.21 21.37 -0.48
N ALA A 272 -2.48 21.71 -0.24
CA ALA A 272 -3.11 22.76 -1.03
C ALA A 272 -2.19 23.99 -0.94
N PRO A 273 -1.87 24.66 -2.06
CA PRO A 273 -1.08 25.88 -2.00
C PRO A 273 -1.74 26.83 -1.00
N GLY A 274 -0.94 27.30 -0.04
CA GLY A 274 -1.42 27.84 1.23
C GLY A 274 -2.54 28.87 1.09
N GLY A 275 -3.62 28.64 1.84
CA GLY A 275 -4.56 29.68 2.23
C GLY A 275 -3.87 30.61 3.24
N GLY A 276 -3.06 31.53 2.71
CA GLY A 276 -2.63 32.71 3.44
C GLY A 276 -3.85 33.59 3.74
N ALA A 277 -3.89 34.12 4.96
CA ALA A 277 -4.87 35.10 5.38
C ALA A 277 -4.92 36.30 4.42
N ALA A 278 -6.12 36.65 3.96
CA ALA A 278 -6.47 38.00 3.55
C ALA A 278 -7.97 38.18 3.77
N ASP A 279 -8.27 38.98 4.79
CA ASP A 279 -9.58 39.51 5.11
C ASP A 279 -10.02 40.52 4.02
N GLU A 280 -11.31 40.48 3.73
CA GLU A 280 -12.24 41.50 3.22
C GLU A 280 -11.84 42.67 2.29
N GLN A 281 -12.80 42.94 1.37
CA GLN A 281 -13.02 44.12 0.50
C GLN A 281 -12.29 44.02 -0.85
N ASP A 282 -12.97 43.91 -2.00
CA ASP A 282 -13.98 44.85 -2.48
C ASP A 282 -14.90 44.22 -3.56
N ARG A 283 -16.11 44.78 -3.65
CA ARG A 283 -17.21 44.40 -4.53
C ARG A 283 -17.00 44.91 -5.95
N GLY A 284 -17.53 44.18 -6.94
CA GLY A 284 -18.23 44.81 -8.07
C GLY A 284 -17.93 44.29 -9.48
N ALA A 285 -19.02 44.09 -10.23
CA ALA A 285 -19.16 43.91 -11.67
C ALA A 285 -18.61 42.59 -12.26
N GLY A 286 -19.29 41.87 -13.15
CA GLY A 286 -20.45 42.17 -13.97
C GLY A 286 -20.32 41.39 -15.30
N GLN A 287 -21.29 40.52 -15.58
CA GLN A 287 -21.72 40.04 -16.90
C GLN A 287 -20.78 39.31 -17.88
N ALA A 288 -21.19 38.06 -18.14
CA ALA A 288 -21.49 37.46 -19.46
C ALA A 288 -20.39 37.33 -20.53
N ARG A 289 -20.14 36.06 -20.94
CA ARG A 289 -20.01 35.55 -22.32
C ARG A 289 -19.85 34.03 -22.25
N ARG A 290 -20.90 33.28 -22.59
CA ARG A 290 -21.17 32.64 -23.90
C ARG A 290 -20.33 31.38 -24.15
N GLU A 291 -21.09 30.31 -24.36
CA GLU A 291 -20.71 28.96 -24.70
C GLU A 291 -19.91 28.86 -26.01
N SER A 292 -19.03 27.86 -26.08
CA SER A 292 -18.70 27.17 -27.32
C SER A 292 -18.54 25.68 -27.04
N GLN A 293 -19.59 24.94 -27.40
CA GLN A 293 -19.60 23.48 -27.50
C GLN A 293 -18.77 23.07 -28.73
N HIS A 294 -17.81 22.17 -28.54
CA HIS A 294 -17.28 21.35 -29.63
C HIS A 294 -17.76 19.91 -29.43
N ALA A 295 -18.77 19.55 -30.22
CA ALA A 295 -19.20 18.18 -30.41
C ALA A 295 -18.12 17.44 -31.22
N VAL A 296 -17.67 16.29 -30.71
CA VAL A 296 -16.86 15.34 -31.48
C VAL A 296 -17.83 14.35 -32.11
N ASP A 297 -17.85 14.36 -33.44
CA ASP A 297 -18.62 13.48 -34.31
C ASP A 297 -18.10 12.04 -34.19
N HIS A 298 -18.95 11.11 -33.76
CA HIS A 298 -18.66 9.67 -33.81
C HIS A 298 -19.23 9.11 -35.11
N GLY A 299 -18.44 9.23 -36.18
CA GLY A 299 -18.67 8.54 -37.44
C GLY A 299 -18.75 7.03 -37.22
N GLY A 300 -19.87 6.45 -37.64
CA GLY A 300 -20.17 5.03 -37.53
C GLY A 300 -19.24 4.14 -38.36
N GLY A 301 -18.85 3.02 -37.75
CA GLY A 301 -18.23 1.89 -38.45
C GLY A 301 -19.03 0.62 -38.11
N GLU A 302 -19.60 0.00 -39.13
CA GLU A 302 -20.32 -1.27 -39.07
C GLU A 302 -19.41 -2.46 -38.65
N PRO A 303 -20.00 -3.56 -38.14
CA PRO A 303 -19.27 -4.72 -37.66
C PRO A 303 -18.82 -5.66 -38.80
N LEU A 304 -17.52 -5.97 -38.85
CA LEU A 304 -17.00 -7.03 -39.70
C LEU A 304 -17.40 -8.41 -39.15
N ARG A 305 -18.17 -9.14 -39.97
CA ARG A 305 -18.56 -10.53 -39.74
C ARG A 305 -17.38 -11.49 -39.93
N ARG A 306 -17.47 -12.60 -39.20
CA ARG A 306 -16.58 -13.79 -39.19
C ARG A 306 -16.22 -14.33 -40.58
N ALA A 307 -14.98 -14.79 -40.70
CA ALA A 307 -14.59 -16.03 -41.39
C ALA A 307 -13.55 -16.74 -40.51
#